data_AF-A0A9D2C2X7-F1
#
_entry.id   AF-A0A9D2C2X7-F1
#
_cell.length_a   1.000
_cell.length_b   1.000
_cell.length_c   1.000
_cell.angle_alpha   90.00
_cell.angle_beta   90.00
_cell.angle_gamma   90.00
#
_symmetry.space_group_name_H-M   'P 1'
#
loop_
_entity.id
_entity.type
_entity.pdbx_description
1 polymer ?
#
loop_
_entity_poly.entity_id
_entity_poly.type
_entity_poly.pdbx_seq_one_letter_code
_entity_poly.pdbx_strand_id
1 'polypeptide(L)'
;MKKRILAAILGLCMLALSLTGCGNAPDVESGAAVQDYPVQVDGVTIESQPEGVAVLSPNIADIILALGYEINLKARSAECTQPDLEVLPEVTMDDAAQMQELGVTLLFADEDPDEATAADLSSHGISVITLEPAGTRSEFSELYSQVGSALAGGSTGYGEGQETAQNIFTTLDDITRIIPNSDIPSTAVYITDTQGSVATGDTFIDVLLSSAGFINGVKSETGGKVEVSTLVSANPTYIFCPTGLAEQLSSTEGFQDMSAVQEGRVCEIEPELMEWQGRSIISAVSQMAGFAHPELAGSSSESSTSSESSTSSESSQSSESSTSSESSESSASSESSTSSESSASSAVSVDPNTQLQRGDSGDEVLRMQERLDELGYMFTLYDGEFDSGTEQAVKDFQLNNGFYTTGIANAELLTVLYSNEAKPAG
;
A
#
# COMPACT_ATOMS: atom_id res chain seq x y z
N MET A 1 -43.90 70.55 -6.87
CA MET A 1 -42.71 69.97 -7.53
C MET A 1 -41.94 69.03 -6.60
N LYS A 2 -42.59 67.99 -6.03
CA LYS A 2 -41.98 67.01 -5.10
C LYS A 2 -42.54 65.58 -5.25
N LYS A 3 -42.97 65.18 -6.45
CA LYS A 3 -43.51 63.82 -6.68
C LYS A 3 -43.06 63.16 -8.00
N ARG A 4 -41.94 63.61 -8.58
CA ARG A 4 -41.37 63.02 -9.82
C ARG A 4 -39.88 62.66 -9.74
N ILE A 5 -39.31 62.57 -8.52
CA ILE A 5 -37.89 62.20 -8.31
C ILE A 5 -37.76 60.87 -7.53
N LEU A 6 -38.86 60.20 -7.20
CA LEU A 6 -38.80 58.92 -6.47
C LEU A 6 -38.78 57.66 -7.38
N ALA A 7 -38.87 57.83 -8.69
CA ALA A 7 -38.94 56.72 -9.66
C ALA A 7 -37.65 56.55 -10.49
N ALA A 8 -36.53 57.13 -10.04
CA ALA A 8 -35.22 56.98 -10.69
C ALA A 8 -34.13 56.42 -9.75
N ILE A 9 -34.48 56.05 -8.51
CA ILE A 9 -33.57 55.39 -7.55
C ILE A 9 -34.03 53.94 -7.24
N LEU A 10 -35.16 53.50 -7.80
CA LEU A 10 -35.68 52.13 -7.64
C LEU A 10 -35.41 51.23 -8.87
N GLY A 11 -34.59 51.70 -9.82
CA GLY A 11 -34.25 50.98 -11.07
C GLY A 11 -32.75 50.83 -11.30
N LEU A 12 -31.93 51.02 -10.26
CA LEU A 12 -30.47 50.87 -10.32
C LEU A 12 -29.91 50.14 -9.07
N CYS A 13 -30.71 49.26 -8.47
CA CYS A 13 -30.30 48.36 -7.39
C CYS A 13 -30.73 46.90 -7.65
N MET A 14 -31.05 46.56 -8.90
CA MET A 14 -31.57 45.23 -9.27
C MET A 14 -30.86 44.67 -10.51
N LEU A 15 -29.53 44.83 -10.58
CA LEU A 15 -28.69 44.12 -11.56
C LEU A 15 -27.23 44.05 -11.09
N ALA A 16 -27.02 43.56 -9.87
CA ALA A 16 -25.71 43.12 -9.37
C ALA A 16 -25.94 42.10 -8.24
N LEU A 17 -26.77 41.09 -8.51
CA LEU A 17 -26.61 39.78 -7.88
C LEU A 17 -25.59 39.04 -8.74
N SER A 18 -24.33 39.48 -8.68
CA SER A 18 -23.24 38.57 -8.97
C SER A 18 -23.37 37.46 -7.94
N LEU A 19 -23.64 36.26 -8.44
CA LEU A 19 -23.58 35.03 -7.70
C LEU A 19 -22.21 34.98 -6.98
N THR A 20 -22.17 35.38 -5.72
CA THR A 20 -21.19 34.86 -4.79
C THR A 20 -21.62 33.43 -4.53
N GLY A 21 -21.34 32.55 -5.49
CA GLY A 21 -21.21 31.15 -5.17
C GLY A 21 -20.00 31.07 -4.25
N CYS A 22 -20.23 30.94 -2.95
CA CYS A 22 -19.33 30.15 -2.13
C CYS A 22 -19.36 28.76 -2.77
N GLY A 23 -18.47 28.52 -3.74
CA GLY A 23 -18.18 27.17 -4.14
C GLY A 23 -17.61 26.53 -2.90
N ASN A 24 -18.34 25.57 -2.33
CA ASN A 24 -17.70 24.59 -1.47
C ASN A 24 -16.51 24.07 -2.29
N ALA A 25 -15.30 24.20 -1.75
CA ALA A 25 -14.24 23.31 -2.21
C ALA A 25 -14.83 21.89 -2.13
N PRO A 26 -14.65 21.05 -3.16
CA PRO A 26 -15.11 19.67 -3.06
C PRO A 26 -14.41 19.05 -1.85
N ASP A 27 -15.19 18.73 -0.82
CA ASP A 27 -14.74 17.79 0.20
C ASP A 27 -14.30 16.53 -0.53
N VAL A 28 -13.07 16.09 -0.26
CA VAL A 28 -12.43 14.95 -0.94
C VAL A 28 -13.19 13.63 -0.69
N GLU A 29 -14.15 13.65 0.24
CA GLU A 29 -15.01 12.54 0.66
C GLU A 29 -15.84 11.90 -0.48
N SER A 30 -15.96 12.52 -1.67
CA SER A 30 -16.62 11.86 -2.81
C SER A 30 -16.25 12.42 -4.19
N GLY A 31 -15.01 12.15 -4.64
CA GLY A 31 -14.63 12.14 -6.06
C GLY A 31 -13.65 13.23 -6.49
N ALA A 32 -12.86 12.92 -7.53
CA ALA A 32 -11.84 13.80 -8.08
C ALA A 32 -12.42 15.17 -8.44
N ALA A 33 -11.82 16.22 -7.86
CA ALA A 33 -12.11 17.59 -8.22
C ALA A 33 -11.79 17.84 -9.70
N VAL A 34 -12.48 18.80 -10.32
CA VAL A 34 -12.22 19.21 -11.72
C VAL A 34 -10.94 20.05 -11.86
N GLN A 35 -10.42 20.54 -10.74
CA GLN A 35 -9.22 21.36 -10.64
C GLN A 35 -8.41 20.91 -9.41
N ASP A 36 -7.09 21.08 -9.45
CA ASP A 36 -6.21 20.62 -8.38
C ASP A 36 -6.29 21.48 -7.11
N TYR A 37 -6.43 22.81 -7.25
CA TYR A 37 -6.53 23.73 -6.12
C TYR A 37 -7.58 24.83 -6.36
N PRO A 38 -8.17 25.41 -5.29
CA PRO A 38 -8.05 24.98 -3.89
C PRO A 38 -8.71 23.62 -3.64
N VAL A 39 -8.20 22.87 -2.67
CA VAL A 39 -8.72 21.56 -2.24
C VAL A 39 -8.92 21.54 -0.73
N GLN A 40 -9.90 20.78 -0.25
CA GLN A 40 -10.18 20.61 1.17
C GLN A 40 -9.82 19.20 1.61
N VAL A 41 -8.91 19.07 2.57
CA VAL A 41 -8.47 17.78 3.13
C VAL A 41 -8.62 17.87 4.65
N ASP A 42 -9.38 16.95 5.23
CA ASP A 42 -9.73 16.95 6.66
C ASP A 42 -10.18 18.33 7.20
N GLY A 43 -11.08 18.99 6.47
CA GLY A 43 -11.57 20.33 6.83
C GLY A 43 -10.57 21.48 6.61
N VAL A 44 -9.32 21.21 6.25
CA VAL A 44 -8.27 22.21 5.97
C VAL A 44 -8.27 22.58 4.49
N THR A 45 -8.36 23.87 4.19
CA THR A 45 -8.27 24.37 2.81
C THR A 45 -6.82 24.60 2.42
N ILE A 46 -6.40 23.96 1.33
CA ILE A 46 -5.09 24.12 0.70
C ILE A 46 -5.29 24.92 -0.58
N GLU A 47 -4.78 26.15 -0.59
CA GLU A 47 -5.03 27.12 -1.67
C GLU A 47 -4.17 26.88 -2.92
N SER A 48 -3.02 26.22 -2.75
CA SER A 48 -2.08 25.90 -3.83
C SER A 48 -1.16 24.75 -3.42
N GLN A 49 -0.41 24.19 -4.37
CA GLN A 49 0.60 23.17 -4.08
C GLN A 49 1.56 23.64 -2.97
N PRO A 50 1.79 22.84 -1.91
CA PRO A 50 2.73 23.19 -0.85
C PRO A 50 4.14 23.42 -1.41
N GLU A 51 4.83 24.45 -0.90
CA GLU A 51 6.24 24.71 -1.31
C GLU A 51 7.21 23.69 -0.70
N GLY A 52 6.83 23.15 0.46
CA GLY A 52 7.56 22.12 1.19
C GLY A 52 6.69 21.53 2.29
N VAL A 53 6.99 20.29 2.65
CA VAL A 53 6.18 19.50 3.57
C VAL A 53 7.04 18.96 4.70
N ALA A 54 6.54 19.05 5.92
CA ALA A 54 7.07 18.29 7.05
C ALA A 54 6.10 17.16 7.40
N VAL A 55 6.63 16.01 7.81
CA VAL A 55 5.83 14.85 8.22
C VAL A 55 6.27 14.40 9.60
N LEU A 56 5.35 14.40 10.55
CA LEU A 56 5.60 13.94 11.91
C LEU A 56 5.06 12.53 12.17
N SER A 57 4.12 12.08 11.34
CA SER A 57 3.50 10.75 11.40
C SER A 57 4.32 9.74 10.60
N PRO A 58 4.85 8.68 11.24
CA PRO A 58 5.52 7.59 10.53
C PRO A 58 4.59 6.88 9.53
N ASN A 59 3.31 6.72 9.88
CA ASN A 59 2.32 6.11 8.99
C ASN A 59 2.10 6.94 7.73
N ILE A 60 1.85 8.25 7.87
CA ILE A 60 1.68 9.15 6.72
C ILE A 60 2.98 9.23 5.92
N ALA A 61 4.14 9.21 6.56
CA ALA A 61 5.43 9.18 5.87
C ALA A 61 5.54 7.97 4.93
N ASP A 62 5.16 6.77 5.38
CA ASP A 62 5.15 5.56 4.55
C ASP A 62 4.16 5.66 3.37
N ILE A 63 3.02 6.34 3.55
CA ILE A 63 2.06 6.62 2.48
C ILE A 63 2.64 7.61 1.47
N ILE A 64 3.35 8.67 1.92
CA ILE A 64 4.00 9.64 1.02
C ILE A 64 5.05 8.95 0.13
N LEU A 65 5.85 8.04 0.72
CA LEU A 65 6.78 7.21 -0.03
C LEU A 65 6.04 6.31 -1.04
N ALA A 66 4.94 5.70 -0.61
CA ALA A 66 4.14 4.84 -1.50
C ALA A 66 3.59 5.59 -2.72
N LEU A 67 3.21 6.86 -2.54
CA LEU A 67 2.73 7.77 -3.58
C LEU A 67 3.85 8.34 -4.48
N GLY A 68 5.12 8.17 -4.12
CA GLY A 68 6.24 8.79 -4.86
C GLY A 68 6.33 10.30 -4.69
N TYR A 69 5.85 10.84 -3.57
CA TYR A 69 5.82 12.28 -3.28
C TYR A 69 6.86 12.75 -2.26
N GLU A 70 7.85 11.91 -1.94
CA GLU A 70 8.93 12.19 -1.00
C GLU A 70 9.77 13.41 -1.37
N ILE A 71 9.85 13.77 -2.65
CA ILE A 71 10.56 14.97 -3.13
C ILE A 71 9.99 16.29 -2.56
N ASN A 72 8.73 16.26 -2.11
CA ASN A 72 8.07 17.41 -1.48
C ASN A 72 8.48 17.58 -0.01
N LEU A 73 9.03 16.55 0.62
CA LEU A 73 9.42 16.57 2.02
C LEU A 73 10.67 17.44 2.23
N LYS A 74 10.65 18.22 3.31
CA LYS A 74 11.73 19.11 3.76
C LYS A 74 12.19 18.81 5.18
N ALA A 75 11.36 18.14 5.96
CA ALA A 75 11.67 17.75 7.33
C ALA A 75 10.84 16.54 7.74
N ARG A 76 11.28 15.84 8.79
CA ARG A 76 10.56 14.72 9.38
C ARG A 76 10.63 14.75 10.91
N SER A 77 9.78 13.98 11.60
CA SER A 77 10.03 13.66 13.02
C SER A 77 11.14 12.62 13.17
N ALA A 78 11.65 12.49 14.39
CA ALA A 78 12.59 11.42 14.75
C ALA A 78 11.95 10.01 14.67
N GLU A 79 10.62 9.93 14.79
CA GLU A 79 9.86 8.67 14.72
C GLU A 79 9.67 8.19 13.27
N CYS A 80 9.82 9.07 12.27
CA CYS A 80 9.82 8.67 10.87
C CYS A 80 11.16 8.02 10.52
N THR A 81 11.28 6.71 10.75
CA THR A 81 12.53 5.94 10.64
C THR A 81 12.78 5.35 9.24
N GLN A 82 11.92 5.64 8.26
CA GLN A 82 12.06 5.10 6.91
C GLN A 82 13.40 5.51 6.28
N PRO A 83 14.17 4.58 5.69
CA PRO A 83 15.52 4.85 5.17
C PRO A 83 15.60 6.00 4.17
N ASP A 84 14.59 6.13 3.29
CA ASP A 84 14.53 7.17 2.27
C ASP A 84 14.43 8.59 2.88
N LEU A 85 14.07 8.70 4.17
CA LEU A 85 13.88 9.97 4.87
C LEU A 85 15.06 10.34 5.79
N GLU A 86 16.07 9.48 5.93
CA GLU A 86 17.22 9.72 6.83
C GLU A 86 17.93 11.05 6.58
N VAL A 87 17.96 11.50 5.32
CA VAL A 87 18.62 12.72 4.88
C VAL A 87 17.87 14.00 5.27
N LEU A 88 16.61 13.89 5.67
CA LEU A 88 15.79 15.04 6.04
C LEU A 88 16.13 15.52 7.45
N PRO A 89 16.13 16.85 7.68
CA PRO A 89 16.30 17.41 9.02
C PRO A 89 15.14 16.99 9.93
N GLU A 90 15.48 16.75 11.20
CA GLU A 90 14.50 16.42 12.23
C GLU A 90 13.86 17.68 12.81
N VAL A 91 12.54 17.62 12.98
CA VAL A 91 11.69 18.65 13.59
C VAL A 91 10.63 18.02 14.48
N THR A 92 10.09 18.81 15.40
CA THR A 92 8.93 18.48 16.23
C THR A 92 7.79 19.45 15.93
N MET A 93 6.60 19.19 16.49
CA MET A 93 5.42 20.06 16.32
C MET A 93 5.68 21.51 16.76
N ASP A 94 6.58 21.73 17.74
CA ASP A 94 6.90 23.04 18.30
C ASP A 94 7.92 23.85 17.45
N ASP A 95 8.49 23.26 16.38
CA ASP A 95 9.60 23.84 15.63
C ASP A 95 9.13 24.71 14.43
N ALA A 96 8.04 25.48 14.58
CA ALA A 96 7.43 26.27 13.50
C ALA A 96 8.41 27.19 12.77
N ALA A 97 9.30 27.86 13.52
CA ALA A 97 10.32 28.75 12.94
C ALA A 97 11.34 27.98 12.08
N GLN A 98 11.80 26.81 12.54
CA GLN A 98 12.72 25.96 11.79
C GLN A 98 12.05 25.40 10.54
N MET A 99 10.81 24.95 10.66
CA MET A 99 10.01 24.47 9.52
C MET A 99 9.84 25.57 8.46
N GLN A 100 9.54 26.80 8.87
CA GLN A 100 9.47 27.94 7.95
C GLN A 100 10.81 28.22 7.26
N GLU A 101 11.93 28.16 7.98
CA GLU A 101 13.28 28.35 7.39
C GLU A 101 13.62 27.27 6.34
N LEU A 102 13.08 26.06 6.51
CA LEU A 102 13.21 24.95 5.55
C LEU A 102 12.24 25.06 4.36
N GLY A 103 11.35 26.05 4.35
CA GLY A 103 10.34 26.24 3.30
C GLY A 103 9.11 25.34 3.45
N VAL A 104 8.82 24.87 4.66
CA VAL A 104 7.62 24.08 4.95
C VAL A 104 6.40 25.00 4.97
N THR A 105 5.34 24.61 4.26
CA THR A 105 4.03 25.26 4.27
C THR A 105 2.89 24.31 4.63
N LEU A 106 3.18 23.01 4.71
CA LEU A 106 2.23 21.97 5.11
C LEU A 106 2.90 20.98 6.08
N LEU A 107 2.18 20.60 7.12
CA LEU A 107 2.61 19.65 8.14
C LEU A 107 1.59 18.51 8.24
N PHE A 108 2.06 17.27 8.14
CA PHE A 108 1.27 16.08 8.47
C PHE A 108 1.59 15.58 9.88
N ALA A 109 0.57 15.20 10.64
CA ALA A 109 0.70 14.68 12.00
C ALA A 109 -0.34 13.59 12.32
N ASP A 110 -0.10 12.83 13.38
CA ASP A 110 -1.04 11.83 13.91
C ASP A 110 -2.06 12.42 14.89
N GLU A 111 -1.75 13.57 15.49
CA GLU A 111 -2.59 14.23 16.49
C GLU A 111 -2.67 15.73 16.22
N ASP A 112 -3.83 16.31 16.57
CA ASP A 112 -4.03 17.74 16.46
C ASP A 112 -3.10 18.50 17.42
N PRO A 113 -2.44 19.57 16.95
CA PRO A 113 -1.70 20.45 17.83
C PRO A 113 -2.64 21.13 18.84
N ASP A 114 -2.12 21.41 20.03
CA ASP A 114 -2.86 22.25 20.97
C ASP A 114 -3.07 23.68 20.41
N GLU A 115 -3.98 24.43 21.01
CA GLU A 115 -4.38 25.77 20.52
C GLU A 115 -3.20 26.74 20.39
N ALA A 116 -2.20 26.65 21.28
CA ALA A 116 -1.04 27.53 21.25
C ALA A 116 -0.10 27.16 20.09
N THR A 117 0.14 25.87 19.91
CA THR A 117 1.00 25.32 18.86
C THR A 117 0.38 25.53 17.48
N ALA A 118 -0.92 25.29 17.34
CA ALA A 118 -1.68 25.58 16.12
C ALA A 118 -1.59 27.06 15.71
N ALA A 119 -1.72 27.97 16.69
CA ALA A 119 -1.58 29.40 16.45
C ALA A 119 -0.16 29.80 16.01
N ASP A 120 0.87 29.17 16.60
CA ASP A 120 2.26 29.43 16.24
C ASP A 120 2.58 28.95 14.81
N LEU A 121 2.21 27.71 14.48
CA LEU A 121 2.35 27.13 13.14
C LEU A 121 1.64 27.99 12.08
N SER A 122 0.39 28.39 12.35
CA SER A 122 -0.38 29.26 11.45
C SER A 122 0.28 30.63 11.27
N SER A 123 0.85 31.21 12.33
CA SER A 123 1.57 32.49 12.24
C SER A 123 2.84 32.42 11.39
N HIS A 124 3.41 31.22 11.23
CA HIS A 124 4.53 30.93 10.34
C HIS A 124 4.09 30.49 8.92
N GLY A 125 2.78 30.43 8.66
CA GLY A 125 2.23 30.05 7.36
C GLY A 125 2.21 28.54 7.11
N ILE A 126 2.25 27.74 8.17
CA ILE A 126 2.21 26.27 8.09
C ILE A 126 0.78 25.81 8.36
N SER A 127 0.16 25.19 7.36
CA SER A 127 -1.10 24.46 7.54
C SER A 127 -0.81 23.08 8.13
N VAL A 128 -1.64 22.62 9.07
CA VAL A 128 -1.51 21.29 9.68
C VAL A 128 -2.66 20.43 9.22
N ILE A 129 -2.38 19.20 8.82
CA ILE A 129 -3.37 18.18 8.51
C ILE A 129 -3.10 16.98 9.41
N THR A 130 -4.12 16.57 10.15
CA THR A 130 -4.09 15.39 11.02
C THR A 130 -4.89 14.29 10.33
N LEU A 131 -4.30 13.12 10.10
CA LEU A 131 -5.01 12.00 9.47
C LEU A 131 -4.88 10.75 10.34
N GLU A 132 -6.01 10.15 10.67
CA GLU A 132 -6.04 8.90 11.42
C GLU A 132 -5.67 7.71 10.53
N PRO A 133 -4.99 6.68 11.08
CA PRO A 133 -4.79 5.42 10.37
C PRO A 133 -6.13 4.79 9.96
N ALA A 134 -6.18 4.21 8.76
CA ALA A 134 -7.36 3.52 8.28
C ALA A 134 -7.66 2.28 9.12
N GLY A 135 -8.93 1.89 9.27
CA GLY A 135 -9.35 0.59 9.83
C GLY A 135 -9.80 -0.39 8.74
N THR A 136 -10.21 0.12 7.58
CA THR A 136 -10.82 -0.66 6.49
C THR A 136 -10.18 -0.35 5.13
N ARG A 137 -10.44 -1.20 4.12
CA ARG A 137 -9.99 -0.94 2.74
C ARG A 137 -10.52 0.39 2.17
N SER A 138 -11.75 0.77 2.54
CA SER A 138 -12.35 2.02 2.08
C SER A 138 -11.67 3.24 2.70
N GLU A 139 -11.44 3.20 4.01
CA GLU A 139 -10.72 4.27 4.72
C GLU A 139 -9.27 4.36 4.25
N PHE A 140 -8.64 3.24 3.90
CA PHE A 140 -7.28 3.22 3.35
C PHE A 140 -7.22 3.95 2.00
N SER A 141 -8.15 3.67 1.09
CA SER A 141 -8.23 4.40 -0.19
C SER A 141 -8.52 5.90 0.02
N GLU A 142 -9.35 6.25 1.00
CA GLU A 142 -9.61 7.65 1.36
C GLU A 142 -8.36 8.33 1.91
N LEU A 143 -7.65 7.69 2.84
CA LEU A 143 -6.41 8.18 3.43
C LEU A 143 -5.35 8.48 2.35
N TYR A 144 -5.15 7.57 1.40
CA TYR A 144 -4.25 7.79 0.25
C TYR A 144 -4.71 8.97 -0.62
N SER A 145 -6.01 9.07 -0.85
CA SER A 145 -6.59 10.16 -1.65
C SER A 145 -6.44 11.51 -0.96
N GLN A 146 -6.54 11.55 0.37
CA GLN A 146 -6.35 12.74 1.18
C GLN A 146 -4.89 13.20 1.19
N VAL A 147 -3.96 12.28 1.46
CA VAL A 147 -2.51 12.57 1.40
C VAL A 147 -2.11 13.02 0.00
N GLY A 148 -2.54 12.29 -1.04
CA GLY A 148 -2.28 12.66 -2.43
C GLY A 148 -2.87 14.03 -2.79
N SER A 149 -4.12 14.28 -2.43
CA SER A 149 -4.80 15.56 -2.69
C SER A 149 -4.10 16.73 -2.01
N ALA A 150 -3.60 16.55 -0.79
CA ALA A 150 -2.88 17.59 -0.08
C ALA A 150 -1.55 17.96 -0.77
N LEU A 151 -0.88 16.96 -1.35
CA LEU A 151 0.45 17.12 -1.97
C LEU A 151 0.40 17.56 -3.44
N ALA A 152 -0.60 17.12 -4.19
CA ALA A 152 -0.68 17.31 -5.64
C ALA A 152 -2.06 17.76 -6.15
N GLY A 153 -3.02 18.00 -5.26
CA GLY A 153 -4.30 18.61 -5.58
C GLY A 153 -5.46 17.62 -5.78
N GLY A 154 -6.69 18.14 -5.76
CA GLY A 154 -7.91 17.33 -5.71
C GLY A 154 -8.24 16.54 -6.97
N SER A 155 -7.51 16.70 -8.09
CA SER A 155 -7.67 15.88 -9.29
C SER A 155 -6.51 14.92 -9.45
N THR A 156 -5.30 15.47 -9.59
CA THR A 156 -4.05 14.74 -9.83
C THR A 156 -3.68 13.90 -8.61
N GLY A 157 -3.57 14.54 -7.44
CA GLY A 157 -3.23 13.89 -6.18
C GLY A 157 -4.28 12.88 -5.72
N TYR A 158 -5.57 13.22 -5.87
CA TYR A 158 -6.66 12.29 -5.61
C TYR A 158 -6.59 11.03 -6.48
N GLY A 159 -6.39 11.21 -7.78
CA GLY A 159 -6.30 10.11 -8.74
C GLY A 159 -5.12 9.17 -8.43
N GLU A 160 -3.95 9.74 -8.18
CA GLU A 160 -2.75 8.98 -7.79
C GLU A 160 -2.96 8.21 -6.48
N GLY A 161 -3.64 8.84 -5.51
CA GLY A 161 -4.00 8.19 -4.24
C GLY A 161 -4.90 6.97 -4.44
N GLN A 162 -5.97 7.11 -5.21
CA GLN A 162 -6.88 6.01 -5.54
C GLN A 162 -6.15 4.88 -6.29
N GLU A 163 -5.36 5.23 -7.31
CA GLU A 163 -4.62 4.26 -8.11
C GLU A 163 -3.59 3.50 -7.28
N THR A 164 -2.81 4.20 -6.46
CA THR A 164 -1.79 3.58 -5.59
C THR A 164 -2.44 2.64 -4.58
N ALA A 165 -3.49 3.09 -3.89
CA ALA A 165 -4.21 2.24 -2.94
C ALA A 165 -4.80 0.99 -3.61
N GLN A 166 -5.38 1.15 -4.81
CA GLN A 166 -5.91 0.03 -5.58
C GLN A 166 -4.82 -0.95 -6.02
N ASN A 167 -3.65 -0.46 -6.46
CA ASN A 167 -2.53 -1.30 -6.85
C ASN A 167 -2.00 -2.14 -5.67
N ILE A 168 -1.90 -1.53 -4.49
CA ILE A 168 -1.53 -2.24 -3.25
C ILE A 168 -2.54 -3.34 -2.95
N PHE A 169 -3.83 -3.02 -3.01
CA PHE A 169 -4.90 -3.99 -2.79
C PHE A 169 -4.93 -5.13 -3.81
N THR A 170 -4.67 -4.84 -5.08
CA THR A 170 -4.51 -5.87 -6.10
C THR A 170 -3.37 -6.83 -5.73
N THR A 171 -2.23 -6.28 -5.28
CA THR A 171 -1.08 -7.09 -4.85
C THR A 171 -1.44 -7.98 -3.65
N LEU A 172 -2.15 -7.44 -2.65
CA LEU A 172 -2.64 -8.22 -1.51
C LEU A 172 -3.61 -9.34 -1.94
N ASP A 173 -4.53 -9.04 -2.85
CA ASP A 173 -5.50 -10.02 -3.36
C ASP A 173 -4.82 -11.11 -4.21
N ASP A 174 -3.71 -10.79 -4.88
CA ASP A 174 -2.89 -11.75 -5.61
C ASP A 174 -2.15 -12.69 -4.67
N ILE A 175 -1.59 -12.17 -3.55
CA ILE A 175 -1.04 -13.00 -2.48
C ILE A 175 -2.11 -13.93 -1.92
N THR A 176 -3.32 -13.42 -1.62
CA THR A 176 -4.42 -14.25 -1.13
C THR A 176 -4.76 -15.38 -2.10
N ARG A 177 -4.68 -15.14 -3.42
CA ARG A 177 -5.04 -16.11 -4.45
C ARG A 177 -4.06 -17.28 -4.57
N ILE A 178 -2.79 -17.07 -4.26
CA ILE A 178 -1.78 -18.14 -4.31
C ILE A 178 -1.82 -19.04 -3.08
N ILE A 179 -2.43 -18.59 -1.97
CA ILE A 179 -2.56 -19.38 -0.75
C ILE A 179 -3.40 -20.65 -1.04
N PRO A 180 -2.93 -21.85 -0.67
CA PRO A 180 -3.65 -23.09 -0.94
C PRO A 180 -5.03 -23.10 -0.27
N ASN A 181 -6.05 -23.41 -1.06
CA ASN A 181 -7.41 -23.57 -0.54
C ASN A 181 -7.47 -24.71 0.47
N SER A 182 -8.02 -24.43 1.66
CA SER A 182 -8.25 -25.40 2.73
C SER A 182 -9.74 -25.46 3.06
N ASP A 183 -10.28 -26.68 3.25
CA ASP A 183 -11.64 -26.89 3.74
C ASP A 183 -11.81 -26.48 5.22
N ILE A 184 -10.68 -26.30 5.93
CA ILE A 184 -10.64 -25.86 7.32
C ILE A 184 -10.08 -24.44 7.35
N PRO A 185 -10.88 -23.45 7.79
CA PRO A 185 -10.40 -22.08 7.89
C PRO A 185 -9.31 -21.96 8.96
N SER A 186 -8.21 -21.31 8.61
CA SER A 186 -7.15 -20.96 9.55
C SER A 186 -7.54 -19.70 10.31
N THR A 187 -7.48 -19.76 11.65
CA THR A 187 -7.71 -18.58 12.50
C THR A 187 -6.38 -18.00 12.98
N ALA A 188 -6.29 -16.68 13.03
CA ALA A 188 -5.13 -15.98 13.55
C ALA A 188 -5.54 -14.78 14.42
N VAL A 189 -4.62 -14.29 15.24
CA VAL A 189 -4.72 -13.02 15.96
C VAL A 189 -3.38 -12.32 15.93
N TYR A 190 -3.38 -10.99 15.95
CA TYR A 190 -2.18 -10.20 16.18
C TYR A 190 -2.23 -9.62 17.61
N ILE A 191 -1.43 -10.17 18.52
CA ILE A 191 -1.39 -9.78 19.94
C ILE A 191 -0.22 -8.84 20.17
N THR A 192 -0.45 -7.71 20.85
CA THR A 192 0.59 -6.70 21.11
C THR A 192 1.08 -6.68 22.55
N ASP A 193 0.33 -7.28 23.48
CA ASP A 193 0.80 -7.48 24.86
C ASP A 193 0.15 -8.71 25.53
N THR A 194 0.64 -9.05 26.72
CA THR A 194 0.08 -10.12 27.56
C THR A 194 -1.11 -9.66 28.44
N GLN A 195 -1.58 -8.42 28.26
CA GLN A 195 -2.65 -7.77 29.02
C GLN A 195 -3.94 -7.62 28.21
N GLY A 196 -4.02 -8.22 27.03
CA GLY A 196 -5.22 -8.31 26.19
C GLY A 196 -5.29 -7.29 25.06
N SER A 197 -4.22 -6.53 24.81
CA SER A 197 -4.13 -5.66 23.62
C SER A 197 -3.93 -6.53 22.36
N VAL A 198 -4.79 -6.35 21.37
CA VAL A 198 -4.91 -7.23 20.19
C VAL A 198 -5.54 -6.47 19.02
N ALA A 199 -5.19 -6.84 17.79
CA ALA A 199 -5.88 -6.39 16.60
C ALA A 199 -7.33 -6.90 16.55
N THR A 200 -8.29 -6.01 16.85
CA THR A 200 -9.73 -6.26 16.77
C THR A 200 -10.26 -6.05 15.34
N GLY A 201 -11.53 -6.41 15.08
CA GLY A 201 -12.08 -6.44 13.72
C GLY A 201 -12.26 -5.08 13.04
N ASP A 202 -12.13 -4.00 13.80
CA ASP A 202 -12.14 -2.60 13.36
C ASP A 202 -10.74 -2.05 13.02
N THR A 203 -9.69 -2.86 13.21
CA THR A 203 -8.31 -2.46 12.87
C THR A 203 -7.96 -2.91 11.46
N PHE A 204 -7.09 -2.15 10.78
CA PHE A 204 -6.60 -2.55 9.44
C PHE A 204 -5.84 -3.87 9.45
N ILE A 205 -5.32 -4.29 10.60
CA ILE A 205 -4.69 -5.59 10.78
C ILE A 205 -5.70 -6.73 10.50
N ASP A 206 -7.02 -6.56 10.68
CA ASP A 206 -8.03 -7.54 10.20
C ASP A 206 -7.99 -7.71 8.67
N VAL A 207 -7.76 -6.62 7.94
CA VAL A 207 -7.57 -6.65 6.47
C VAL A 207 -6.30 -7.40 6.12
N LEU A 208 -5.19 -7.15 6.84
CA LEU A 208 -3.91 -7.84 6.60
C LEU A 208 -4.01 -9.34 6.89
N LEU A 209 -4.60 -9.73 8.02
CA LEU A 209 -4.86 -11.13 8.37
C LEU A 209 -5.72 -11.82 7.30
N SER A 210 -6.79 -11.15 6.85
CA SER A 210 -7.66 -11.67 5.79
C SER A 210 -6.91 -11.85 4.47
N SER A 211 -6.03 -10.89 4.13
CA SER A 211 -5.21 -10.93 2.92
C SER A 211 -4.15 -12.05 2.98
N ALA A 212 -3.68 -12.38 4.17
CA ALA A 212 -2.79 -13.51 4.43
C ALA A 212 -3.54 -14.85 4.60
N GLY A 213 -4.83 -14.92 4.29
CA GLY A 213 -5.62 -16.16 4.30
C GLY A 213 -6.17 -16.58 5.67
N PHE A 214 -6.14 -15.70 6.67
CA PHE A 214 -6.62 -16.00 8.01
C PHE A 214 -7.96 -15.34 8.33
N ILE A 215 -8.73 -15.97 9.22
CA ILE A 215 -9.87 -15.35 9.90
C ILE A 215 -9.38 -14.81 11.24
N ASN A 216 -9.60 -13.52 11.50
CA ASN A 216 -9.28 -12.94 12.81
C ASN A 216 -10.13 -13.60 13.91
N GLY A 217 -9.47 -14.25 14.87
CA GLY A 217 -10.11 -14.96 15.99
C GLY A 217 -10.93 -14.07 16.92
N VAL A 218 -10.72 -12.75 16.88
CA VAL A 218 -11.46 -11.74 17.66
C VAL A 218 -12.12 -10.69 16.76
N LYS A 219 -12.48 -11.07 15.53
CA LYS A 219 -13.11 -10.17 14.53
C LYS A 219 -14.38 -9.47 15.03
N SER A 220 -15.13 -10.07 15.98
CA SER A 220 -16.34 -9.45 16.52
C SER A 220 -16.08 -8.34 17.54
N GLU A 221 -14.85 -8.27 18.06
CA GLU A 221 -14.45 -7.29 19.06
C GLU A 221 -13.97 -6.00 18.38
N THR A 222 -13.88 -4.92 19.16
CA THR A 222 -13.48 -3.58 18.70
C THR A 222 -12.61 -2.86 19.73
N GLY A 223 -11.87 -1.83 19.32
CA GLY A 223 -11.14 -0.95 20.23
C GLY A 223 -9.76 -1.44 20.68
N GLY A 224 -9.16 -2.38 19.95
CA GLY A 224 -7.76 -2.80 20.12
C GLY A 224 -7.46 -3.57 21.41
N LYS A 225 -8.49 -3.95 22.17
CA LYS A 225 -8.32 -4.59 23.47
C LYS A 225 -9.48 -5.49 23.83
N VAL A 226 -9.16 -6.65 24.39
CA VAL A 226 -10.13 -7.65 24.85
C VAL A 226 -9.73 -8.21 26.21
N GLU A 227 -10.65 -8.89 26.87
CA GLU A 227 -10.30 -9.69 28.05
C GLU A 227 -9.37 -10.85 27.65
N VAL A 228 -8.32 -11.12 28.43
CA VAL A 228 -7.39 -12.23 28.15
C VAL A 228 -8.11 -13.57 28.01
N SER A 229 -9.17 -13.78 28.80
CA SER A 229 -9.99 -14.99 28.70
C SER A 229 -10.71 -15.16 27.35
N THR A 230 -11.01 -14.06 26.66
CA THR A 230 -11.55 -14.07 25.29
C THR A 230 -10.51 -14.61 24.31
N LEU A 231 -9.25 -14.15 24.39
CA LEU A 231 -8.16 -14.65 23.56
C LEU A 231 -7.91 -16.14 23.81
N VAL A 232 -7.82 -16.55 25.08
CA VAL A 232 -7.63 -17.95 25.48
C VAL A 232 -8.78 -18.82 24.97
N SER A 233 -10.01 -18.32 25.00
CA SER A 233 -11.18 -19.06 24.50
C SER A 233 -11.24 -19.12 22.97
N ALA A 234 -10.77 -18.07 22.29
CA ALA A 234 -10.67 -18.05 20.83
C ALA A 234 -9.67 -19.09 20.31
N ASN A 235 -8.59 -19.33 21.07
CA ASN A 235 -7.57 -20.36 20.82
C ASN A 235 -7.19 -20.48 19.33
N PRO A 236 -6.61 -19.42 18.75
CA PRO A 236 -6.36 -19.34 17.32
C PRO A 236 -5.33 -20.38 16.87
N THR A 237 -5.35 -20.67 15.56
CA THR A 237 -4.41 -21.61 14.94
C THR A 237 -3.01 -21.01 14.86
N TYR A 238 -2.93 -19.71 14.57
CA TYR A 238 -1.70 -18.92 14.49
C TYR A 238 -1.76 -17.71 15.40
N ILE A 239 -0.61 -17.29 15.92
CA ILE A 239 -0.44 -16.01 16.61
C ILE A 239 0.65 -15.23 15.89
N PHE A 240 0.34 -13.99 15.57
CA PHE A 240 1.31 -13.00 15.13
C PHE A 240 1.53 -11.99 16.27
N CYS A 241 2.75 -11.49 16.45
CA CYS A 241 3.04 -10.51 17.49
C CYS A 241 4.29 -9.67 17.18
N PRO A 242 4.49 -8.53 17.86
CA PRO A 242 5.76 -7.80 17.85
C PRO A 242 6.98 -8.68 18.18
N THR A 243 8.12 -8.37 17.57
CA THR A 243 9.44 -8.92 17.92
C THR A 243 9.70 -8.87 19.43
N GLY A 244 10.08 -10.02 20.02
CA GLY A 244 10.34 -10.19 21.44
C GLY A 244 9.13 -10.58 22.31
N LEU A 245 7.90 -10.61 21.76
CA LEU A 245 6.71 -10.97 22.53
C LEU A 245 6.47 -12.49 22.61
N ALA A 246 6.99 -13.28 21.66
CA ALA A 246 6.71 -14.72 21.62
C ALA A 246 7.21 -15.46 22.87
N GLU A 247 8.39 -15.10 23.39
CA GLU A 247 8.93 -15.67 24.63
C GLU A 247 8.02 -15.36 25.83
N GLN A 248 7.44 -14.16 25.88
CA GLN A 248 6.52 -13.77 26.95
C GLN A 248 5.22 -14.56 26.87
N LEU A 249 4.67 -14.76 25.66
CA LEU A 249 3.47 -15.58 25.46
C LEU A 249 3.69 -17.02 25.91
N SER A 250 4.87 -17.58 25.65
CA SER A 250 5.24 -18.96 26.06
C SER A 250 5.36 -19.16 27.57
N SER A 251 5.50 -18.08 28.34
CA SER A 251 5.68 -18.11 29.80
C SER A 251 4.50 -17.53 30.58
N THR A 252 3.49 -16.99 29.89
CA THR A 252 2.31 -16.37 30.51
C THR A 252 1.18 -17.39 30.66
N GLU A 253 0.63 -17.51 31.88
CA GLU A 253 -0.51 -18.38 32.17
C GLU A 253 -1.70 -18.04 31.26
N GLY A 254 -2.34 -19.05 30.68
CA GLY A 254 -3.39 -18.90 29.68
C GLY A 254 -2.86 -18.88 28.24
N PHE A 255 -1.85 -18.06 27.93
CA PHE A 255 -1.26 -18.01 26.58
C PHE A 255 -0.40 -19.24 26.28
N GLN A 256 0.40 -19.70 27.24
CA GLN A 256 1.27 -20.89 27.09
C GLN A 256 0.50 -22.17 26.71
N ASP A 257 -0.79 -22.22 27.03
CA ASP A 257 -1.67 -23.37 26.81
C ASP A 257 -2.42 -23.31 25.46
N MET A 258 -2.29 -22.21 24.72
CA MET A 258 -2.90 -22.06 23.39
C MET A 258 -2.24 -22.99 22.38
N SER A 259 -3.04 -23.54 21.46
CA SER A 259 -2.57 -24.48 20.44
C SER A 259 -1.49 -23.86 19.54
N ALA A 260 -1.62 -22.57 19.19
CA ALA A 260 -0.60 -21.85 18.43
C ALA A 260 0.75 -21.83 19.15
N VAL A 261 0.77 -21.59 20.46
CA VAL A 261 2.02 -21.56 21.26
C VAL A 261 2.61 -22.96 21.41
N GLN A 262 1.79 -23.95 21.74
CA GLN A 262 2.24 -25.33 21.93
C GLN A 262 2.77 -25.97 20.65
N GLU A 263 2.25 -25.58 19.49
CA GLU A 263 2.63 -26.13 18.18
C GLU A 263 3.70 -25.28 17.47
N GLY A 264 4.21 -24.22 18.11
CA GLY A 264 5.25 -23.36 17.51
C GLY A 264 4.75 -22.51 16.34
N ARG A 265 3.46 -22.18 16.32
CA ARG A 265 2.79 -21.33 15.31
C ARG A 265 2.64 -19.90 15.81
N VAL A 266 3.72 -19.38 16.42
CA VAL A 266 3.85 -17.98 16.82
C VAL A 266 4.91 -17.35 15.92
N CYS A 267 4.53 -16.33 15.15
CA CYS A 267 5.43 -15.59 14.29
C CYS A 267 5.57 -14.17 14.81
N GLU A 268 6.81 -13.76 15.02
CA GLU A 268 7.14 -12.38 15.34
C GLU A 268 7.25 -11.56 14.05
N ILE A 269 6.65 -10.37 14.05
CA ILE A 269 6.65 -9.40 12.96
C ILE A 269 7.23 -8.10 13.52
N GLU A 270 8.07 -7.43 12.73
CA GLU A 270 8.60 -6.14 13.12
C GLU A 270 7.45 -5.13 13.32
N PRO A 271 7.38 -4.41 14.45
CA PRO A 271 6.23 -3.57 14.77
C PRO A 271 5.91 -2.53 13.70
N GLU A 272 6.95 -1.92 13.13
CA GLU A 272 6.84 -0.90 12.08
C GLU A 272 6.03 -1.40 10.86
N LEU A 273 6.19 -2.66 10.46
CA LEU A 273 5.46 -3.25 9.32
C LEU A 273 3.95 -3.40 9.58
N MET A 274 3.55 -3.42 10.85
CA MET A 274 2.16 -3.56 11.27
C MET A 274 1.52 -2.21 11.63
N GLU A 275 2.32 -1.18 11.87
CA GLU A 275 1.89 0.18 12.19
C GLU A 275 1.77 1.06 10.94
N TRP A 276 2.60 0.81 9.93
CA TRP A 276 2.59 1.59 8.70
C TRP A 276 1.61 1.05 7.65
N GLN A 277 0.96 1.96 6.94
CA GLN A 277 -0.05 1.70 5.91
C GLN A 277 0.43 2.11 4.51
N GLY A 278 1.74 2.26 4.31
CA GLY A 278 2.35 2.37 2.99
C GLY A 278 2.50 1.00 2.32
N ARG A 279 3.61 0.80 1.59
CA ARG A 279 3.86 -0.46 0.86
C ARG A 279 4.39 -1.58 1.77
N SER A 280 4.83 -1.23 2.98
CA SER A 280 5.31 -2.15 4.03
C SER A 280 4.29 -3.25 4.37
N ILE A 281 3.00 -2.98 4.24
CA ILE A 281 1.93 -3.96 4.50
C ILE A 281 2.00 -5.21 3.62
N ILE A 282 2.59 -5.10 2.43
CA ILE A 282 2.75 -6.24 1.52
C ILE A 282 3.78 -7.22 2.09
N SER A 283 4.86 -6.71 2.68
CA SER A 283 5.85 -7.52 3.39
C SER A 283 5.22 -8.21 4.59
N ALA A 284 4.40 -7.50 5.37
CA ALA A 284 3.68 -8.09 6.51
C ALA A 284 2.77 -9.25 6.07
N VAL A 285 1.95 -9.04 5.04
CA VAL A 285 1.03 -10.07 4.51
C VAL A 285 1.80 -11.25 3.93
N SER A 286 2.88 -11.00 3.20
CA SER A 286 3.73 -12.05 2.63
C SER A 286 4.42 -12.89 3.72
N GLN A 287 4.93 -12.25 4.78
CA GLN A 287 5.53 -12.94 5.92
C GLN A 287 4.49 -13.81 6.65
N MET A 288 3.29 -13.29 6.89
CA MET A 288 2.21 -14.05 7.52
C MET A 288 1.79 -15.27 6.67
N ALA A 289 1.61 -15.07 5.36
CA ALA A 289 1.23 -16.14 4.44
C ALA A 289 2.33 -17.20 4.32
N GLY A 290 3.59 -16.78 4.13
CA GLY A 290 4.75 -17.66 4.03
C GLY A 290 5.04 -18.45 5.31
N PHE A 291 4.77 -17.87 6.48
CA PHE A 291 4.90 -18.57 7.76
C PHE A 291 3.91 -19.74 7.88
N ALA A 292 2.65 -19.55 7.44
CA ALA A 292 1.65 -20.62 7.46
C ALA A 292 1.75 -21.60 6.28
N HIS A 293 2.30 -21.14 5.16
CA HIS A 293 2.43 -21.91 3.93
C HIS A 293 3.86 -21.84 3.36
N PRO A 294 4.83 -22.54 3.98
CA PRO A 294 6.22 -22.52 3.52
C PRO A 294 6.41 -23.01 2.07
N GLU A 295 5.47 -23.77 1.53
CA GLU A 295 5.43 -24.22 0.14
C GLU A 295 5.31 -23.08 -0.89
N LEU A 296 4.78 -21.92 -0.48
CA LEU A 296 4.66 -20.75 -1.36
C LEU A 296 6.03 -20.19 -1.79
N ALA A 297 7.06 -20.39 -0.98
CA ALA A 297 8.42 -19.95 -1.28
C ALA A 297 9.13 -20.78 -2.38
N GLY A 298 8.46 -21.77 -3.00
CA GLY A 298 9.11 -22.65 -3.98
C GLY A 298 8.24 -23.21 -5.11
N SER A 299 7.01 -22.71 -5.34
CA SER A 299 6.04 -23.38 -6.25
C SER A 299 5.71 -22.65 -7.57
N SER A 300 6.39 -21.56 -7.94
CA SER A 300 6.20 -20.87 -9.24
C SER A 300 6.72 -21.67 -10.46
N SER A 301 7.58 -22.68 -10.25
CA SER A 301 8.28 -23.37 -11.36
C SER A 301 7.49 -24.48 -12.10
N GLU A 302 6.27 -24.85 -11.69
CA GLU A 302 5.55 -25.97 -12.32
C GLU A 302 4.08 -25.66 -12.63
N SER A 303 3.81 -24.83 -13.64
CA SER A 303 2.49 -24.79 -14.30
C SER A 303 2.57 -24.25 -15.72
N SER A 304 3.33 -24.94 -16.56
CA SER A 304 3.18 -24.86 -18.01
C SER A 304 3.33 -26.25 -18.58
N THR A 305 2.23 -27.00 -18.72
CA THR A 305 2.00 -27.99 -19.81
C THR A 305 0.67 -28.75 -19.69
N SER A 306 -0.12 -28.63 -20.77
CA SER A 306 -1.00 -29.61 -21.41
C SER A 306 -2.28 -30.14 -20.72
N SER A 307 -3.40 -29.81 -21.41
CA SER A 307 -4.44 -30.73 -21.93
C SER A 307 -5.29 -31.51 -20.91
N GLU A 308 -6.61 -31.57 -21.02
CA GLU A 308 -7.33 -32.29 -22.09
C GLU A 308 -8.76 -31.79 -22.35
N SER A 309 -9.16 -31.98 -23.60
CA SER A 309 -10.55 -32.05 -24.05
C SER A 309 -11.14 -33.44 -23.74
N SER A 310 -12.41 -33.53 -23.33
CA SER A 310 -13.36 -34.60 -23.76
C SER A 310 -14.78 -34.41 -23.18
N THR A 311 -15.69 -33.98 -24.07
CA THR A 311 -17.06 -34.50 -24.32
C THR A 311 -17.82 -35.29 -23.24
N SER A 312 -19.04 -34.87 -22.89
CA SER A 312 -20.30 -35.34 -23.54
C SER A 312 -21.59 -35.07 -22.73
N SER A 313 -22.63 -34.60 -23.45
CA SER A 313 -24.10 -34.77 -23.24
C SER A 313 -24.78 -34.19 -21.97
N GLU A 314 -25.98 -33.58 -21.96
CA GLU A 314 -27.06 -33.45 -22.95
C GLU A 314 -28.09 -32.38 -22.50
N SER A 315 -28.68 -31.67 -23.48
CA SER A 315 -30.08 -31.19 -23.56
C SER A 315 -30.62 -30.00 -22.71
N SER A 316 -30.91 -28.84 -23.34
CA SER A 316 -32.26 -28.46 -23.85
C SER A 316 -32.48 -26.93 -24.05
N GLN A 317 -33.00 -26.60 -25.26
CA GLN A 317 -33.92 -25.49 -25.64
C GLN A 317 -33.43 -24.02 -25.65
N SER A 318 -33.07 -23.48 -26.84
CA SER A 318 -33.88 -22.65 -27.77
C SER A 318 -34.05 -21.17 -27.32
N SER A 319 -33.56 -20.16 -28.04
CA SER A 319 -34.14 -19.66 -29.30
C SER A 319 -33.34 -18.45 -29.87
N GLU A 320 -33.23 -18.39 -31.21
CA GLU A 320 -33.20 -17.24 -32.15
C GLU A 320 -32.23 -16.05 -31.88
N SER A 321 -31.56 -15.38 -32.82
CA SER A 321 -31.36 -15.36 -34.28
C SER A 321 -30.28 -14.26 -34.50
N SER A 322 -29.25 -14.36 -35.35
CA SER A 322 -29.24 -13.88 -36.74
C SER A 322 -27.77 -13.64 -37.16
N THR A 323 -27.37 -14.14 -38.35
CA THR A 323 -26.49 -13.53 -39.40
C THR A 323 -25.11 -12.97 -39.00
N SER A 324 -23.97 -13.19 -39.68
CA SER A 324 -23.61 -13.74 -40.99
C SER A 324 -22.09 -13.56 -41.19
N SER A 325 -21.41 -14.51 -41.85
CA SER A 325 -20.24 -14.33 -42.77
C SER A 325 -18.93 -13.74 -42.19
N GLU A 326 -17.69 -14.15 -42.48
CA GLU A 326 -16.99 -14.96 -43.50
C GLU A 326 -15.58 -15.22 -42.90
N SER A 327 -15.07 -16.44 -42.85
CA SER A 327 -14.11 -17.05 -43.80
C SER A 327 -12.71 -16.41 -43.88
N SER A 328 -11.70 -17.23 -43.60
CA SER A 328 -10.41 -17.43 -44.33
C SER A 328 -9.17 -17.30 -43.43
N GLU A 329 -8.53 -18.40 -43.02
CA GLU A 329 -7.51 -19.21 -43.72
C GLU A 329 -6.07 -18.92 -43.23
N SER A 330 -5.47 -19.96 -42.60
CA SER A 330 -4.10 -20.45 -42.83
C SER A 330 -2.90 -19.59 -42.33
N SER A 331 -1.74 -20.08 -41.90
CA SER A 331 -1.05 -21.36 -42.09
C SER A 331 -0.06 -21.62 -40.94
N ALA A 332 0.23 -22.90 -40.72
CA ALA A 332 1.30 -23.42 -39.88
C ALA A 332 2.70 -23.13 -40.43
N SER A 333 3.73 -23.16 -39.58
CA SER A 333 5.02 -23.82 -39.85
C SER A 333 5.85 -23.93 -38.57
N SER A 334 6.05 -25.17 -38.16
CA SER A 334 7.01 -25.64 -37.17
C SER A 334 8.42 -25.63 -37.76
N GLU A 335 9.46 -25.31 -36.99
CA GLU A 335 10.78 -25.94 -37.14
C GLU A 335 11.43 -26.18 -35.76
N SER A 336 11.73 -27.44 -35.49
CA SER A 336 12.53 -27.94 -34.37
C SER A 336 14.02 -27.84 -34.67
N SER A 337 14.85 -27.63 -33.65
CA SER A 337 16.25 -28.10 -33.53
C SER A 337 16.68 -27.96 -32.06
N THR A 338 16.52 -28.99 -31.23
CA THR A 338 17.59 -29.90 -30.76
C THR A 338 18.79 -29.24 -30.05
N SER A 339 18.78 -29.38 -28.73
CA SER A 339 19.89 -29.73 -27.80
C SER A 339 21.21 -28.97 -27.86
N SER A 340 21.60 -28.38 -26.72
CA SER A 340 22.72 -28.91 -25.91
C SER A 340 22.93 -28.10 -24.63
N GLU A 341 22.84 -28.79 -23.50
CA GLU A 341 23.34 -28.32 -22.20
C GLU A 341 24.84 -27.98 -22.28
N SER A 342 25.23 -26.87 -21.67
CA SER A 342 26.58 -26.71 -21.09
C SER A 342 26.54 -25.64 -20.02
N SER A 343 26.65 -26.09 -18.77
CA SER A 343 26.93 -25.27 -17.60
C SER A 343 28.19 -24.41 -17.82
N ALA A 344 28.06 -23.09 -17.61
CA ALA A 344 29.17 -22.21 -17.30
C ALA A 344 28.63 -21.00 -16.54
N SER A 345 28.91 -20.96 -15.24
CA SER A 345 28.81 -19.79 -14.36
C SER A 345 29.43 -18.58 -15.08
N SER A 346 28.57 -17.67 -15.52
CA SER A 346 28.94 -16.39 -16.10
C SER A 346 28.43 -15.33 -15.16
N ALA A 347 29.33 -14.50 -14.62
CA ALA A 347 28.93 -13.23 -14.03
C ALA A 347 28.12 -12.48 -15.09
N VAL A 348 26.84 -12.25 -14.81
CA VAL A 348 25.90 -11.63 -15.73
C VAL A 348 26.36 -10.19 -15.92
N SER A 349 26.94 -9.87 -17.08
CA SER A 349 27.28 -8.49 -17.42
C SER A 349 25.99 -7.77 -17.85
N VAL A 350 25.45 -6.95 -16.96
CA VAL A 350 24.31 -6.06 -17.25
C VAL A 350 24.80 -4.88 -18.09
N ASP A 351 24.05 -4.47 -19.14
CA ASP A 351 24.38 -3.26 -19.90
C ASP A 351 24.20 -2.04 -18.98
N PRO A 352 25.18 -1.11 -18.91
CA PRO A 352 25.10 0.06 -18.05
C PRO A 352 23.93 1.01 -18.37
N ASN A 353 23.27 0.86 -19.52
CA ASN A 353 22.09 1.62 -19.90
C ASN A 353 20.77 0.84 -19.73
N THR A 354 20.81 -0.40 -19.24
CA THR A 354 19.59 -1.17 -18.97
C THR A 354 18.81 -0.53 -17.83
N GLN A 355 17.52 -0.37 -18.07
CA GLN A 355 16.54 0.07 -17.10
C GLN A 355 15.25 -0.70 -17.39
N LEU A 356 14.73 -1.39 -16.37
CA LEU A 356 13.43 -2.05 -16.42
C LEU A 356 12.50 -1.35 -15.44
N GLN A 357 11.27 -1.07 -15.87
CA GLN A 357 10.25 -0.39 -15.07
C GLN A 357 8.85 -0.87 -15.46
N ARG A 358 7.84 -0.44 -14.69
CA ARG A 358 6.45 -0.80 -14.94
C ARG A 358 6.03 -0.47 -16.38
N GLY A 359 5.35 -1.43 -17.01
CA GLY A 359 4.93 -1.39 -18.41
C GLY A 359 5.95 -1.96 -19.39
N ASP A 360 7.19 -2.22 -18.98
CA ASP A 360 8.14 -2.98 -19.78
C ASP A 360 7.74 -4.46 -19.84
N SER A 361 8.17 -5.15 -20.89
CA SER A 361 7.94 -6.59 -21.05
C SER A 361 9.04 -7.26 -21.84
N GLY A 362 9.21 -8.57 -21.65
CA GLY A 362 10.12 -9.43 -22.40
C GLY A 362 11.14 -10.18 -21.54
N ASP A 363 12.09 -10.83 -22.19
CA ASP A 363 13.02 -11.77 -21.56
C ASP A 363 13.89 -11.14 -20.45
N GLU A 364 14.20 -9.85 -20.53
CA GLU A 364 14.96 -9.15 -19.48
C GLU A 364 14.14 -8.96 -18.21
N VAL A 365 12.84 -8.66 -18.35
CA VAL A 365 11.90 -8.58 -17.22
C VAL A 365 11.71 -9.95 -16.61
N LEU A 366 11.47 -10.97 -17.44
CA LEU A 366 11.31 -12.34 -16.98
C LEU A 366 12.53 -12.82 -16.18
N ARG A 367 13.74 -12.56 -16.69
CA ARG A 367 14.99 -12.90 -16.00
C ARG A 367 15.13 -12.20 -14.65
N MET A 368 14.70 -10.94 -14.56
CA MET A 368 14.73 -10.19 -13.31
C MET A 368 13.71 -10.77 -12.32
N GLN A 369 12.49 -11.07 -12.78
CA GLN A 369 11.45 -11.70 -11.98
C GLN A 369 11.89 -13.08 -11.45
N GLU A 370 12.46 -13.93 -12.29
CA GLU A 370 13.05 -15.22 -11.88
C GLU A 370 14.09 -15.03 -10.77
N ARG A 371 14.95 -14.02 -10.88
CA ARG A 371 15.95 -13.75 -9.85
C ARG A 371 15.34 -13.21 -8.55
N LEU A 372 14.33 -12.35 -8.65
CA LEU A 372 13.57 -11.86 -7.50
C LEU A 372 12.85 -13.03 -6.79
N ASP A 373 12.29 -13.97 -7.54
CA ASP A 373 11.68 -15.20 -7.03
C ASP A 373 12.70 -16.07 -6.28
N GLU A 374 13.87 -16.33 -6.87
CA GLU A 374 14.96 -17.06 -6.22
C GLU A 374 15.40 -16.44 -4.87
N LEU A 375 15.26 -15.12 -4.75
CA LEU A 375 15.62 -14.36 -3.56
C LEU A 375 14.45 -14.18 -2.58
N GLY A 376 13.27 -14.70 -2.91
CA GLY A 376 12.06 -14.66 -2.08
C GLY A 376 11.29 -13.34 -2.14
N TYR A 377 11.47 -12.55 -3.21
CA TYR A 377 10.78 -11.27 -3.41
C TYR A 377 9.56 -11.38 -4.33
N MET A 378 9.46 -12.42 -5.16
CA MET A 378 8.23 -12.64 -5.94
C MET A 378 7.21 -13.40 -5.10
N PHE A 379 6.04 -12.80 -4.91
CA PHE A 379 4.87 -13.44 -4.30
C PHE A 379 3.68 -13.52 -5.27
N THR A 380 3.85 -13.03 -6.49
CA THR A 380 2.88 -13.10 -7.57
C THR A 380 3.40 -13.99 -8.69
N LEU A 381 2.49 -14.52 -9.51
CA LEU A 381 2.90 -15.14 -10.78
C LEU A 381 3.58 -14.09 -11.65
N TYR A 382 4.59 -14.50 -12.39
CA TYR A 382 5.35 -13.64 -13.29
C TYR A 382 5.44 -14.30 -14.67
N ASP A 383 5.37 -13.49 -15.72
CA ASP A 383 5.28 -13.94 -17.12
C ASP A 383 6.15 -13.12 -18.08
N GLY A 384 7.03 -12.26 -17.53
CA GLY A 384 7.83 -11.33 -18.30
C GLY A 384 7.14 -9.99 -18.55
N GLU A 385 5.97 -9.71 -17.97
CA GLU A 385 5.39 -8.37 -17.89
C GLU A 385 5.78 -7.67 -16.59
N PHE A 386 6.29 -6.44 -16.67
CA PHE A 386 6.66 -5.65 -15.51
C PHE A 386 5.41 -4.91 -15.02
N ASP A 387 4.59 -5.62 -14.26
CA ASP A 387 3.36 -5.11 -13.66
C ASP A 387 3.60 -4.54 -12.24
N SER A 388 2.51 -4.27 -11.52
CA SER A 388 2.58 -3.75 -10.14
C SER A 388 3.21 -4.73 -9.15
N GLY A 389 3.00 -6.04 -9.33
CA GLY A 389 3.61 -7.07 -8.47
C GLY A 389 5.13 -7.13 -8.67
N THR A 390 5.56 -6.99 -9.92
CA THR A 390 6.98 -6.91 -10.29
C THR A 390 7.64 -5.64 -9.75
N GLU A 391 6.97 -4.50 -9.90
CA GLU A 391 7.42 -3.23 -9.33
C GLU A 391 7.54 -3.29 -7.81
N GLN A 392 6.60 -3.95 -7.15
CA GLN A 392 6.64 -4.17 -5.71
C GLN A 392 7.87 -4.96 -5.29
N ALA A 393 8.12 -6.11 -5.90
CA ALA A 393 9.28 -6.91 -5.53
C ALA A 393 10.62 -6.22 -5.84
N VAL A 394 10.68 -5.42 -6.90
CA VAL A 394 11.85 -4.57 -7.16
C VAL A 394 12.04 -3.57 -6.02
N LYS A 395 10.96 -2.92 -5.55
CA LYS A 395 11.01 -2.00 -4.40
C LYS A 395 11.37 -2.71 -3.09
N ASP A 396 10.87 -3.92 -2.85
CA ASP A 396 11.21 -4.70 -1.65
C ASP A 396 12.69 -5.15 -1.68
N PHE A 397 13.16 -5.57 -2.86
CA PHE A 397 14.57 -5.88 -3.08
C PHE A 397 15.45 -4.63 -2.86
N GLN A 398 15.04 -3.48 -3.42
CA GLN A 398 15.71 -2.20 -3.23
C GLN A 398 15.84 -1.86 -1.74
N LEU A 399 14.72 -1.89 -1.02
CA LEU A 399 14.65 -1.58 0.40
C LEU A 399 15.63 -2.45 1.21
N ASN A 400 15.54 -3.78 1.08
CA ASN A 400 16.37 -4.69 1.87
C ASN A 400 17.86 -4.57 1.53
N ASN A 401 18.17 -4.25 0.27
CA ASN A 401 19.54 -4.12 -0.22
C ASN A 401 20.11 -2.70 -0.10
N GLY A 402 19.37 -1.76 0.50
CA GLY A 402 19.84 -0.39 0.80
C GLY A 402 19.88 0.53 -0.42
N PHE A 403 19.00 0.30 -1.39
CA PHE A 403 18.77 1.18 -2.54
C PHE A 403 17.55 2.07 -2.31
N TYR A 404 17.52 3.21 -3.01
CA TYR A 404 16.30 4.02 -3.11
C TYR A 404 15.16 3.22 -3.73
N THR A 405 13.99 3.24 -3.09
CA THR A 405 12.81 2.41 -3.41
C THR A 405 12.00 2.92 -4.61
N THR A 406 12.68 3.18 -5.71
CA THR A 406 12.11 3.78 -6.94
C THR A 406 11.18 2.85 -7.73
N GLY A 407 11.28 1.52 -7.56
CA GLY A 407 10.61 0.52 -8.40
C GLY A 407 11.16 0.38 -9.81
N ILE A 408 12.27 1.06 -10.07
CA ILE A 408 13.01 0.99 -11.32
C ILE A 408 14.24 0.10 -11.12
N ALA A 409 14.33 -0.97 -11.90
CA ALA A 409 15.52 -1.80 -11.94
C ALA A 409 16.53 -1.27 -12.95
N ASN A 410 17.35 -0.31 -12.49
CA ASN A 410 18.47 0.22 -13.25
C ASN A 410 19.68 -0.74 -13.27
N ALA A 411 20.69 -0.44 -14.07
CA ALA A 411 21.87 -1.29 -14.22
C ALA A 411 22.63 -1.56 -12.90
N GLU A 412 22.65 -0.61 -11.97
CA GLU A 412 23.30 -0.78 -10.66
C GLU A 412 22.53 -1.79 -9.80
N LEU A 413 21.20 -1.64 -9.72
CA LEU A 413 20.34 -2.58 -9.02
C LEU A 413 20.44 -3.98 -9.61
N LEU A 414 20.31 -4.10 -10.94
CA LEU A 414 20.37 -5.38 -11.65
C LEU A 414 21.73 -6.07 -11.44
N THR A 415 22.82 -5.30 -11.35
CA THR A 415 24.14 -5.84 -11.03
C THR A 415 24.15 -6.49 -9.65
N VAL A 416 23.58 -5.84 -8.63
CA VAL A 416 23.49 -6.42 -7.29
C VAL A 416 22.51 -7.59 -7.26
N LEU A 417 21.34 -7.47 -7.89
CA LEU A 417 20.30 -8.50 -7.99
C LEU A 417 20.84 -9.81 -8.54
N TYR A 418 21.61 -9.76 -9.63
CA TYR A 418 22.21 -10.95 -10.24
C TYR A 418 23.52 -11.41 -9.58
N SER A 419 23.96 -10.73 -8.52
CA SER A 419 25.16 -11.10 -7.76
C SER A 419 24.83 -12.04 -6.60
N ASN A 420 25.88 -12.60 -6.00
CA ASN A 420 25.78 -13.36 -4.74
C ASN A 420 25.72 -12.45 -3.50
N GLU A 421 25.84 -11.13 -3.66
CA GLU A 421 25.75 -10.14 -2.58
C GLU A 421 24.32 -9.68 -2.34
N ALA A 422 23.39 -10.04 -3.23
CA ALA A 422 21.96 -9.85 -3.05
C ALA A 422 21.49 -10.48 -1.73
N LYS A 423 20.96 -9.65 -0.83
CA LYS A 423 20.29 -10.11 0.38
C LYS A 423 18.93 -10.69 -0.01
N PRO A 424 18.60 -11.92 0.42
CA PRO A 424 17.26 -12.48 0.23
C PRO A 424 16.25 -11.82 1.17
N ALA A 425 14.96 -12.02 0.92
CA ALA A 425 13.85 -11.44 1.68
C ALA A 425 13.70 -11.99 3.13
N GLY A 426 14.54 -12.94 3.57
CA GLY A 426 14.44 -13.61 4.87
C GLY A 426 15.78 -13.88 5.55
#